data_AF-A0A849RDZ9-F1
#
_entry.id   AF-A0A849RDZ9-F1
#
_cell.length_a   1.000
_cell.length_b   1.000
_cell.length_c   1.000
_cell.angle_alpha   90.00
_cell.angle_beta   90.00
_cell.angle_gamma   90.00
#
_symmetry.space_group_name_H-M   'P 1'
#
loop_
_entity.id
_entity.type
_entity.pdbx_description
1 polymer ?
#
loop_
_entity_poly.entity_id
_entity_poly.type
_entity_poly.pdbx_seq_one_letter_code
_entity_poly.pdbx_strand_id
1 'polypeptide(L)' 'MGKPTGFMEIPRAERRYKPASERIQHYREFTLVPSDAEMSQQGARCMDCGIPYCHNGCP' A
#
# COMPACT_ATOMS: atom_id res chain seq x y z
N MET A 1 -10.59 -11.21 -6.53
CA MET A 1 -10.76 -9.84 -5.99
C MET A 1 -10.88 -9.92 -4.48
N GLY A 2 -10.45 -8.89 -3.75
CA GLY A 2 -10.44 -8.88 -2.29
C GLY A 2 -11.84 -9.10 -1.69
N LYS A 3 -11.90 -9.38 -0.38
CA LYS A 3 -13.18 -9.42 0.34
C LYS A 3 -13.77 -8.00 0.30
N PRO A 4 -15.03 -7.78 -0.11
CA PRO A 4 -15.60 -6.42 -0.17
C PRO A 4 -15.52 -5.65 1.16
N THR A 5 -15.56 -6.37 2.28
CA THR A 5 -15.40 -5.81 3.64
C THR A 5 -13.97 -5.83 4.16
N GLY A 6 -12.99 -6.24 3.35
CA GLY A 6 -11.59 -6.40 3.75
C GLY A 6 -10.98 -5.09 4.27
N PHE A 7 -11.46 -3.95 3.81
CA PHE A 7 -11.02 -2.63 4.32
C PHE A 7 -11.41 -2.36 5.78
N MET A 8 -12.43 -3.03 6.31
CA MET A 8 -12.87 -2.91 7.72
C MET A 8 -12.08 -3.83 8.64
N GLU A 9 -11.58 -4.96 8.13
CA GLU A 9 -10.90 -6.00 8.91
C GLU A 9 -9.37 -5.88 8.85
N ILE A 10 -8.84 -5.44 7.71
CA ILE A 10 -7.41 -5.30 7.47
C ILE A 10 -7.04 -3.83 7.61
N PRO A 11 -6.27 -3.39 8.61
CA PRO A 11 -5.86 -2.00 8.71
C PRO A 11 -4.98 -1.59 7.53
N ARG A 12 -5.07 -0.31 7.14
CA ARG A 12 -4.17 0.26 6.14
C ARG A 12 -2.74 0.27 6.69
N ALA A 13 -1.82 -0.31 5.94
CA ALA A 13 -0.40 -0.22 6.24
C ALA A 13 0.19 1.01 5.51
N GLU A 14 0.86 1.88 6.26
CA GLU A 14 1.64 2.97 5.68
C GLU A 14 2.98 2.46 5.15
N ARG A 15 3.55 3.20 4.20
CA ARG A 15 4.89 2.90 3.68
C ARG A 15 5.92 3.03 4.81
N ARG A 16 6.83 2.06 4.87
CA ARG A 16 7.97 2.11 5.78
C ARG A 16 9.18 2.69 5.07
N TYR A 17 10.03 3.35 5.84
CA TYR A 17 11.22 4.03 5.35
C TYR A 17 12.42 3.64 6.20
N LYS A 18 13.61 3.68 5.60
CA LYS A 18 14.86 3.65 6.36
C LYS A 18 14.94 4.84 7.33
N PRO A 19 15.64 4.70 8.47
CA PRO A 19 15.82 5.78 9.42
C PRO A 19 16.36 7.06 8.77
N ALA A 20 15.94 8.22 9.30
CA ALA A 20 16.36 9.52 8.79
C ALA A 20 17.89 9.67 8.75
N SER A 21 18.56 9.20 9.81
CA SER A 21 20.02 9.23 9.91
C SER A 21 20.73 8.42 8.82
N GLU A 22 20.13 7.35 8.30
CA GLU A 22 20.70 6.55 7.21
C GLU A 22 20.46 7.23 5.86
N ARG A 23 19.22 7.68 5.61
CA ARG A 23 18.84 8.22 4.29
C ARG A 23 19.41 9.60 3.95
N ILE A 24 19.92 10.36 4.92
CA ILE A 24 20.61 11.64 4.64
C ILE A 24 22.07 11.46 4.17
N GLN A 25 22.62 10.26 4.27
CA GLN A 25 24.01 9.98 3.91
C GLN A 25 24.19 9.67 2.42
N HIS A 26 23.10 9.54 1.67
CA HIS A 26 23.13 9.11 0.27
C HIS A 26 21.88 9.53 -0.51
N TYR A 27 21.94 9.45 -1.83
CA TYR A 27 20.81 9.72 -2.74
C TYR A 27 20.09 8.45 -3.24
N ARG A 28 20.34 7.29 -2.61
CA ARG A 28 19.68 6.02 -2.95
C ARG A 28 18.26 5.97 -2.38
N GLU A 29 17.42 5.14 -2.99
CA GLU A 29 16.06 4.84 -2.53
C GLU A 29 16.05 4.36 -1.06
N PHE A 30 15.06 4.82 -0.31
CA PHE A 30 14.95 4.58 1.13
C PHE A 30 13.58 4.04 1.55
N THR A 31 12.63 3.92 0.63
CA THR A 31 11.39 3.18 0.82
C THR A 31 11.68 1.69 1.00
N LEU A 32 11.00 1.08 1.96
CA LEU A 32 11.09 -0.35 2.20
C LEU A 32 9.95 -1.03 1.45
N VAL A 33 10.30 -1.91 0.52
CA VAL A 33 9.34 -2.71 -0.24
C VAL A 33 8.62 -3.65 0.74
N PRO A 34 7.27 -3.66 0.79
CA PRO A 34 6.54 -4.62 1.59
C PRO A 34 6.75 -6.04 1.05
N SER A 35 6.67 -7.04 1.93
CA SER A 35 6.65 -8.45 1.51
C SER A 35 5.42 -8.77 0.66
N ASP A 36 5.49 -9.85 -0.12
CA ASP A 36 4.36 -10.32 -0.93
C ASP A 36 3.11 -10.62 -0.07
N ALA A 37 3.30 -11.10 1.16
CA ALA A 37 2.22 -11.33 2.11
C ALA A 37 1.56 -10.01 2.55
N GLU A 38 2.36 -8.98 2.87
CA GLU A 38 1.84 -7.64 3.21
C GLU A 38 1.13 -6.99 2.01
N MET A 39 1.69 -7.12 0.80
CA MET A 39 1.08 -6.65 -0.45
C MET A 39 -0.28 -7.33 -0.70
N SER A 40 -0.34 -8.65 -0.55
CA SER A 40 -1.57 -9.43 -0.71
C SER A 40 -2.66 -8.99 0.26
N GLN A 41 -2.31 -8.77 1.54
CA GLN A 41 -3.24 -8.25 2.55
C GLN A 41 -3.75 -6.86 2.20
N GLN A 42 -2.89 -5.94 1.77
CA GLN A 42 -3.33 -4.59 1.39
C GLN A 42 -4.19 -4.59 0.12
N GLY A 43 -3.88 -5.45 -0.86
CA GLY A 43 -4.71 -5.66 -2.05
C GLY A 43 -6.09 -6.24 -1.73
N ALA A 44 -6.19 -7.08 -0.70
CA ALA A 44 -7.45 -7.64 -0.23
C ALA A 44 -8.43 -6.61 0.36
N ARG A 45 -7.98 -5.35 0.58
CA ARG A 45 -8.83 -4.23 0.99
C ARG A 45 -9.68 -3.65 -0.15
N CYS A 46 -9.44 -4.04 -1.41
CA CYS A 46 -10.27 -3.58 -2.53
C CYS A 46 -11.74 -4.00 -2.32
N MET A 47 -12.64 -3.01 -2.40
CA MET A 47 -14.07 -3.21 -2.15
C MET A 47 -14.84 -3.79 -3.33
N ASP A 48 -14.22 -3.87 -4.51
CA ASP A 48 -14.90 -4.28 -5.75
C ASP A 48 -16.18 -3.45 -6.02
N CYS A 49 -16.06 -2.11 -6.01
CA CYS A 49 -17.18 -1.16 -5.96
C CYS A 49 -18.16 -1.18 -7.17
N GLY A 50 -17.94 -2.00 -8.19
CA GLY A 50 -18.70 -2.01 -9.45
C GLY A 50 -18.42 -0.81 -10.36
N ILE A 51 -18.63 0.41 -9.87
CA ILE A 51 -18.19 1.67 -10.51
C ILE A 51 -16.94 2.17 -9.75
N PRO A 52 -15.72 1.86 -10.22
CA PRO A 52 -14.51 2.17 -9.48
C PRO A 52 -14.16 3.67 -9.59
N TYR A 53 -14.42 4.42 -8.52
CA TYR A 53 -13.98 5.82 -8.43
C TYR A 53 -12.45 5.97 -8.41
N CYS A 54 -11.73 4.93 -8.00
CA CYS A 54 -10.27 4.90 -7.94
C CYS A 54 -9.59 4.92 -9.33
N HIS A 55 -10.31 4.63 -10.41
CA HIS A 55 -9.75 4.66 -11.78
C HIS A 55 -9.72 6.07 -12.38
N ASN A 56 -10.35 7.05 -11.73
CA ASN A 56 -10.31 8.45 -12.13
C ASN A 56 -9.15 9.15 -11.41
N GLY A 57 -8.15 9.62 -12.17
CA GLY A 57 -7.00 10.36 -11.62
C GLY A 57 -5.64 10.01 -12.22
N CYS A 58 -5.57 9.00 -13.09
CA CYS A 58 -4.39 8.75 -13.92
C CYS A 58 -4.62 9.38 -15.30
N PRO A 59 -3.79 10.36 -15.73
CA PRO A 59 -3.83 10.88 -17.11
C PRO A 59 -3.40 9.82 -18.13
#